data_AF-A0A817Q951-F1
#
_entry.id   AF-A0A817Q951-F1
#
_cell.length_a   1.000
_cell.length_b   1.000
_cell.length_c   1.000
_cell.angle_alpha   90.00
_cell.angle_beta   90.00
_cell.angle_gamma   90.00
#
_symmetry.space_group_name_H-M   'P 1'
#
loop_
_entity.id
_entity.type
_entity.pdbx_description
1 polymer ?
#
loop_
_entity_poly.entity_id
_entity_poly.type
_entity_poly.pdbx_seq_one_letter_code
_entity_poly.pdbx_strand_id
1 'polypeptide(L)'
;MFILCDCKTGFIIDFIVYFDSKTEFSYQKQLGVTGCIVTTLLERFLNKGHSLFVDNYYSSPILFEYLPQYKTGACGTVRNDRAGLPVFEEKQKPGKQVFYHMDNLLALRWVDNRKVTMLSNLHEPIMVPIKKSTLCNERTEDEAFLCKRV
;
A
#
# COMPACT_ATOMS: atom_id res chain seq x y z
N MET A 1 -16.88 0.09 5.63
CA MET A 1 -16.21 -0.87 6.56
C MET A 1 -14.74 -0.99 6.15
N PHE A 2 -13.83 -1.29 7.08
CA PHE A 2 -12.41 -1.52 6.77
C PHE A 2 -12.08 -2.99 7.03
N ILE A 3 -11.34 -3.63 6.12
CA ILE A 3 -11.12 -5.08 6.16
C ILE A 3 -9.65 -5.38 5.92
N LEU A 4 -9.12 -6.29 6.73
CA LEU A 4 -7.86 -6.99 6.53
C LEU A 4 -8.15 -8.41 6.06
N CYS A 5 -7.60 -8.80 4.91
CA CYS A 5 -7.73 -10.15 4.37
C CYS A 5 -6.37 -10.80 4.13
N ASP A 6 -6.30 -12.12 4.21
CA ASP A 6 -5.19 -12.88 3.64
C ASP A 6 -5.27 -12.87 2.11
N CYS A 7 -4.20 -12.46 1.44
CA CYS A 7 -4.11 -12.44 -0.02
C CYS A 7 -4.21 -13.83 -0.64
N LYS A 8 -3.73 -14.88 0.06
CA LYS A 8 -3.62 -16.22 -0.51
C LYS A 8 -4.94 -16.97 -0.46
N THR A 9 -5.60 -16.95 0.69
CA THR A 9 -6.86 -17.67 0.92
C THR A 9 -8.10 -16.83 0.66
N GLY A 10 -7.98 -15.49 0.72
CA GLY A 10 -9.12 -14.58 0.64
C GLY A 10 -9.93 -14.49 1.93
N PHE A 11 -9.50 -15.15 3.02
CA PHE A 11 -10.18 -15.06 4.31
C PHE A 11 -10.07 -13.66 4.90
N ILE A 12 -11.18 -13.19 5.47
CA ILE A 12 -11.19 -11.99 6.31
C ILE A 12 -10.55 -12.35 7.64
N ILE A 13 -9.51 -11.62 7.99
CA ILE A 13 -8.76 -11.81 9.23
C ILE A 13 -9.30 -10.91 10.31
N ASP A 14 -9.50 -9.64 9.96
CA ASP A 14 -9.98 -8.61 10.88
C ASP A 14 -10.75 -7.53 10.13
N PHE A 15 -11.61 -6.80 10.83
CA PHE A 15 -12.36 -5.70 10.27
C PHE A 15 -12.72 -4.65 11.32
N ILE A 16 -12.79 -3.40 10.87
CA ILE A 16 -13.27 -2.27 11.69
C ILE A 16 -14.54 -1.73 11.03
N VAL A 17 -15.62 -1.63 11.81
CA VAL A 17 -16.86 -1.01 11.38
C VAL A 17 -16.68 0.50 11.40
N TYR A 18 -16.87 1.15 10.24
CA TYR A 18 -16.83 2.61 10.17
C TYR A 18 -18.10 3.17 10.81
N PHE A 19 -17.93 3.95 11.88
CA PHE A 19 -19.01 4.67 12.55
C PHE A 19 -18.68 6.16 12.61
N ASP A 20 -18.20 6.71 11.49
CA ASP A 20 -17.85 8.12 11.38
C ASP A 20 -16.93 8.58 12.54
N SER A 21 -17.31 9.63 13.26
CA SER A 21 -16.59 10.16 14.43
C SER A 21 -16.45 9.19 15.61
N LYS A 22 -17.21 8.10 15.66
CA LYS A 22 -17.14 7.08 16.73
C LYS A 22 -16.43 5.80 16.29
N THR A 23 -15.76 5.82 15.14
CA THR A 23 -14.95 4.67 14.72
C THR A 23 -13.84 4.43 15.74
N GLU A 24 -13.82 3.26 16.37
CA GLU A 24 -12.83 2.91 17.39
C GLU A 24 -11.56 2.35 16.73
N PHE A 25 -10.42 2.99 17.00
CA PHE A 25 -9.09 2.54 16.59
C PHE A 25 -8.02 3.22 17.45
N SER A 26 -6.84 2.62 17.52
CA SER A 26 -5.72 3.15 18.29
C SER A 26 -5.15 4.39 17.61
N TYR A 27 -5.41 5.57 18.18
CA TYR A 27 -5.02 6.84 17.56
C TYR A 27 -3.55 7.18 17.80
N GLN A 28 -2.84 7.39 16.70
CA GLN A 28 -1.46 7.87 16.64
C GLN A 28 -1.38 9.09 15.73
N LYS A 29 -1.14 10.27 16.32
CA LYS A 29 -1.19 11.56 15.60
C LYS A 29 -0.29 11.59 14.36
N GLN A 30 0.88 10.96 14.42
CA GLN A 30 1.85 10.95 13.33
C GLN A 30 1.36 10.21 12.08
N LEU A 31 0.54 9.16 12.22
CA LEU A 31 0.10 8.33 11.10
C LEU A 31 -1.13 8.88 10.38
N GLY A 32 -1.83 9.82 11.00
CA GLY A 32 -3.16 10.24 10.58
C GLY A 32 -4.19 9.11 10.69
N VAL A 33 -5.45 9.43 10.43
CA VAL A 33 -6.59 8.50 10.63
C VAL A 33 -6.41 7.20 9.83
N THR A 34 -6.03 7.29 8.56
CA THR A 34 -5.94 6.13 7.68
C THR A 34 -4.79 5.21 8.06
N GLY A 35 -3.66 5.76 8.50
CA GLY A 35 -2.55 4.96 9.01
C GLY A 35 -2.90 4.27 10.33
N CYS A 36 -3.62 4.96 11.24
CA CYS A 36 -4.09 4.37 12.50
C CYS A 36 -5.03 3.18 12.29
N ILE A 37 -5.93 3.28 11.31
CA ILE A 37 -6.82 2.17 10.94
C ILE A 37 -5.99 0.95 10.49
N VAL A 38 -5.01 1.16 9.61
CA VAL A 38 -4.13 0.09 9.12
C VAL A 38 -3.34 -0.55 10.26
N THR A 39 -2.72 0.25 11.14
CA THR A 39 -1.94 -0.28 12.25
C THR A 39 -2.80 -0.99 13.29
N THR A 40 -4.04 -0.56 13.48
CA THR A 40 -5.00 -1.24 14.38
C THR A 40 -5.36 -2.61 13.83
N LEU A 41 -5.71 -2.71 12.54
CA LEU A 41 -5.99 -4.00 11.89
C LEU A 41 -4.78 -4.94 11.92
N LEU A 42 -3.56 -4.39 11.85
CA LEU A 42 -2.32 -5.17 11.83
C LEU A 42 -1.74 -5.47 13.21
N GLU A 43 -2.33 -5.01 14.31
CA GLU A 43 -1.72 -5.06 15.65
C GLU A 43 -1.21 -6.46 16.03
N ARG A 44 -1.98 -7.50 15.71
CA ARG A 44 -1.65 -8.91 15.98
C ARG A 44 -0.64 -9.54 15.00
N PHE A 45 -0.27 -8.80 13.95
CA PHE A 45 0.57 -9.24 12.84
C PHE A 45 1.85 -8.40 12.68
N LEU A 46 2.00 -7.32 13.45
CA LEU A 46 3.26 -6.58 13.52
C LEU A 46 4.39 -7.48 14.04
N ASN A 47 5.62 -7.18 13.61
CA ASN A 47 6.88 -7.86 13.96
C ASN A 47 7.03 -9.30 13.44
N LYS A 48 6.19 -9.73 12.49
CA LYS A 48 6.20 -11.10 11.96
C LYS A 48 6.80 -11.27 10.57
N GLY A 49 7.19 -10.19 9.89
CA GLY A 49 7.77 -10.27 8.55
C GLY A 49 6.75 -10.31 7.41
N HIS A 50 5.50 -9.89 7.65
CA HIS A 50 4.45 -9.92 6.63
C HIS A 50 4.56 -8.77 5.62
N SER A 51 3.96 -8.96 4.45
CA SER A 51 3.86 -7.97 3.38
C SER A 51 2.45 -7.41 3.29
N LEU A 52 2.30 -6.09 3.32
CA LEU A 52 1.00 -5.42 3.26
C LEU A 52 0.74 -4.83 1.87
N PHE A 53 -0.42 -5.14 1.31
CA PHE A 53 -0.94 -4.57 0.08
C PHE A 53 -2.12 -3.65 0.41
N VAL A 54 -2.03 -2.38 0.04
CA VAL A 54 -3.03 -1.36 0.40
C VAL A 54 -3.51 -0.55 -0.80
N ASP A 55 -4.76 -0.10 -0.71
CA ASP A 55 -5.34 0.86 -1.65
C ASP A 55 -4.89 2.31 -1.35
N ASN A 56 -5.08 3.21 -2.31
CA ASN A 56 -4.68 4.62 -2.28
C ASN A 56 -5.28 5.43 -1.12
N TYR A 57 -6.40 4.96 -0.56
CA TYR A 57 -7.03 5.57 0.60
C TYR A 57 -6.18 5.43 1.86
N TYR A 58 -5.39 4.36 1.96
CA TYR A 58 -4.55 4.08 3.11
C TYR A 58 -3.09 4.49 2.91
N SER A 59 -2.61 4.48 1.67
CA SER A 59 -1.21 4.75 1.35
C SER A 59 -0.79 6.19 1.68
N SER A 60 0.34 6.30 2.39
CA SER A 60 1.05 7.55 2.65
C SER A 60 2.54 7.27 2.88
N PRO A 61 3.46 8.20 2.54
CA PRO A 61 4.89 8.03 2.82
C PRO A 61 5.18 7.72 4.29
N ILE A 62 4.53 8.46 5.21
CA ILE A 62 4.70 8.29 6.66
C ILE A 62 4.32 6.87 7.11
N LEU A 63 3.21 6.30 6.63
CA LEU A 63 2.83 4.93 6.96
C LEU A 63 3.88 3.92 6.45
N PHE A 64 4.41 4.15 5.25
CA PHE A 64 5.37 3.25 4.60
C PHE A 64 6.77 3.31 5.22
N GLU A 65 7.12 4.42 5.88
CA GLU A 65 8.32 4.56 6.72
C GLU A 65 8.13 3.98 8.13
N TYR A 66 6.89 3.96 8.63
CA TYR A 66 6.55 3.40 9.94
C TYR A 66 6.55 1.86 9.95
N LEU A 67 5.92 1.21 8.96
CA LEU A 67 5.75 -0.24 8.94
C LEU A 67 7.06 -1.07 8.99
N PRO A 68 8.16 -0.66 8.31
CA PRO A 68 9.45 -1.35 8.41
C PRO A 68 10.01 -1.45 9.83
N GLN A 69 9.72 -0.46 10.69
CA GLN A 69 10.15 -0.47 12.09
C GLN A 69 9.55 -1.65 12.86
N TYR A 70 8.45 -2.21 12.35
CA TYR A 70 7.74 -3.36 12.89
C TYR A 70 7.87 -4.59 11.98
N LYS A 71 8.94 -4.70 11.18
CA LYS A 71 9.19 -5.81 10.25
C LYS A 71 7.99 -6.10 9.33
N THR A 72 7.32 -5.04 8.87
CA THR A 72 6.20 -5.17 7.93
C THR A 72 6.55 -4.38 6.67
N GLY A 73 6.63 -5.09 5.54
CA GLY A 73 6.75 -4.44 4.24
C GLY A 73 5.39 -3.97 3.74
N ALA A 74 5.37 -3.01 2.83
CA ALA A 74 4.16 -2.46 2.25
C ALA A 74 4.34 -2.10 0.76
N CYS A 75 3.28 -2.32 -0.01
CA CYS A 75 3.12 -1.74 -1.33
C CYS A 75 1.67 -1.29 -1.57
N GLY A 76 1.50 -0.26 -2.38
CA GLY A 76 0.17 0.21 -2.73
C GLY A 76 0.18 1.33 -3.74
N THR A 77 -0.97 1.58 -4.34
CA THR A 77 -1.16 2.80 -5.12
C THR A 77 -1.27 4.00 -4.18
N VAL A 78 -0.90 5.19 -4.64
CA VAL A 78 -0.96 6.42 -3.83
C VAL A 78 -1.57 7.53 -4.66
N ARG A 79 -2.36 8.40 -4.02
CA ARG A 79 -2.87 9.61 -4.67
C ARG A 79 -1.75 10.63 -4.81
N ASN A 80 -1.73 11.35 -5.93
CA ASN A 80 -0.69 12.33 -6.24
C ASN A 80 -0.70 13.56 -5.31
N ASP A 81 -1.81 13.81 -4.63
CA ASP A 81 -1.98 14.91 -3.67
C ASP A 81 -1.57 14.53 -2.23
N ARG A 82 -1.01 13.33 -2.03
CA ARG A 82 -0.45 12.95 -0.71
C ARG A 82 0.81 13.74 -0.43
N ALA A 83 0.85 14.34 0.76
CA ALA A 83 2.03 15.01 1.28
C ALA A 83 3.22 14.03 1.41
N GLY A 84 4.44 14.53 1.18
CA GLY A 84 5.68 13.76 1.26
C GLY A 84 6.04 12.98 -0.01
N LEU A 85 5.25 13.08 -1.08
CA LEU A 85 5.63 12.50 -2.38
C LEU A 85 6.62 13.39 -3.13
N PRO A 86 7.53 12.81 -3.93
CA PRO A 86 8.39 13.57 -4.81
C PRO A 86 7.56 14.20 -5.93
N VAL A 87 8.06 15.33 -6.46
CA VAL A 87 7.43 16.00 -7.59
C VAL A 87 7.78 15.24 -8.86
N PHE A 88 6.81 14.48 -9.35
CA PHE A 88 6.88 13.80 -10.63
C PHE A 88 6.46 14.75 -11.76
N GLU A 89 7.13 14.64 -12.91
CA GLU A 89 6.77 15.40 -14.11
C GLU A 89 5.31 15.17 -14.56
N GLU A 90 4.65 16.23 -15.02
CA GLU A 90 3.28 16.14 -15.51
C GLU A 90 3.18 15.43 -16.86
N LYS A 91 4.18 15.55 -17.73
CA LYS A 91 4.15 14.98 -19.09
C LYS A 91 5.09 13.79 -19.16
N GLN A 92 4.51 12.58 -19.13
CA GLN A 92 5.24 11.34 -19.27
C GLN A 92 4.68 10.57 -20.47
N LYS A 93 5.56 9.90 -21.21
CA LYS A 93 5.16 9.09 -22.37
C LYS A 93 4.51 7.78 -21.89
N PRO A 94 3.42 7.31 -22.53
CA PRO A 94 2.86 6.00 -22.25
C PRO A 94 3.92 4.89 -22.36
N GLY A 95 3.84 3.89 -21.49
CA GLY A 95 4.81 2.79 -21.42
C GLY A 95 6.14 3.13 -20.76
N LYS A 96 6.35 4.38 -20.30
CA LYS A 96 7.52 4.74 -19.49
C LYS A 96 7.17 4.75 -18.00
N GLN A 97 8.15 4.32 -17.19
CA GLN A 97 8.16 4.52 -15.75
C GLN A 97 9.16 5.61 -15.35
N VAL A 98 8.86 6.33 -14.28
CA VAL A 98 9.78 7.21 -13.56
C VAL A 98 9.68 6.84 -12.09
N PHE A 99 10.83 6.79 -11.42
CA PHE A 99 10.86 6.42 -10.00
C PHE A 99 11.88 7.28 -9.25
N TYR A 100 11.65 7.40 -7.95
CA TYR A 100 12.52 8.06 -6.99
C TYR A 100 12.68 7.15 -5.78
N HIS A 101 13.90 7.08 -5.24
CA HIS A 101 14.15 6.52 -3.93
C HIS A 101 14.15 7.63 -2.89
N MET A 102 13.31 7.49 -1.86
CA MET A 102 13.29 8.30 -0.65
C MET A 102 13.79 7.38 0.47
N ASP A 103 15.11 7.28 0.62
CA ASP A 103 15.76 6.26 1.44
C ASP A 103 15.32 4.84 1.05
N ASN A 104 14.66 4.12 1.95
CA ASN A 104 14.16 2.76 1.73
C ASN A 104 12.77 2.71 1.08
N LEU A 105 12.19 3.86 0.75
CA LEU A 105 10.87 3.97 0.13
C LEU A 105 11.00 4.28 -1.36
N LEU A 106 10.51 3.37 -2.20
CA LEU A 106 10.37 3.57 -3.64
C LEU A 106 9.05 4.30 -3.92
N ALA A 107 9.14 5.45 -4.57
CA ALA A 107 8.02 6.14 -5.18
C ALA A 107 8.10 6.01 -6.70
N LEU A 108 7.15 5.30 -7.29
CA LEU A 108 7.15 4.96 -8.73
C LEU A 108 5.89 5.51 -9.39
N ARG A 109 6.05 6.06 -10.60
CA ARG A 109 4.93 6.46 -11.45
C ARG A 109 5.09 5.83 -12.83
N TRP A 110 4.03 5.20 -13.31
CA TRP A 110 3.94 4.75 -14.69
C TRP A 110 2.72 5.34 -15.39
N VAL A 111 2.81 5.42 -16.71
CA VAL A 111 1.71 5.87 -17.56
C VAL A 111 1.31 4.74 -18.49
N ASP A 112 0.08 4.25 -18.30
CA ASP A 112 -0.62 3.43 -19.28
C ASP A 112 -1.74 4.30 -19.91
N ASN A 113 -3.02 3.92 -19.78
CA ASN A 113 -4.14 4.81 -20.11
C ASN A 113 -4.32 5.97 -19.12
N ARG A 114 -3.90 5.75 -17.87
CA ARG A 114 -3.92 6.73 -16.78
C ARG A 114 -2.57 6.74 -16.10
N LYS A 115 -2.24 7.85 -15.44
CA LYS A 115 -1.07 7.97 -14.58
C LYS A 115 -1.37 7.25 -13.27
N VAL A 116 -0.55 6.28 -12.91
CA VAL A 116 -0.65 5.58 -11.63
C VAL A 116 0.64 5.78 -10.87
N THR A 117 0.52 6.20 -9.62
CA THR A 117 1.65 6.35 -8.70
C THR A 117 1.54 5.26 -7.63
N MET A 118 2.66 4.65 -7.28
CA MET A 118 2.79 3.62 -6.26
C MET A 118 3.87 4.01 -5.26
N LEU A 119 3.67 3.54 -4.03
CA LEU A 119 4.70 3.46 -3.02
C LEU A 119 5.03 2.00 -2.75
N SER A 120 6.30 1.71 -2.52
CA SER A 120 6.72 0.40 -2.05
C SER A 120 8.04 0.45 -1.28
N ASN A 121 8.17 -0.35 -0.24
CA ASN A 121 9.45 -0.66 0.42
C ASN A 121 9.84 -2.15 0.26
N LEU A 122 9.13 -2.85 -0.63
CA LEU A 122 9.26 -4.29 -0.88
C LEU A 122 9.95 -4.60 -2.22
N HIS A 123 9.82 -3.69 -3.19
CA HIS A 123 10.14 -3.97 -4.58
C HIS A 123 11.22 -3.03 -5.11
N GLU A 124 11.99 -3.53 -6.07
CA GLU A 124 12.87 -2.74 -6.92
C GLU A 124 12.10 -2.18 -8.14
N PRO A 125 12.54 -1.06 -8.75
CA PRO A 125 11.87 -0.44 -9.89
C PRO A 125 12.12 -1.18 -11.22
N ILE A 126 11.89 -2.49 -11.25
CA ILE A 126 12.08 -3.33 -12.42
C ILE A 126 10.74 -3.53 -13.14
N MET A 127 10.68 -3.17 -14.42
CA MET A 127 9.53 -3.43 -15.28
C MET A 127 9.75 -4.71 -16.07
N VAL A 128 8.80 -5.63 -15.96
CA VAL A 128 8.84 -6.92 -16.67
C VAL A 128 7.69 -6.97 -17.68
N PRO A 129 7.92 -7.34 -18.94
CA PRO A 129 6.85 -7.49 -19.92
C PRO A 129 5.98 -8.71 -19.56
N ILE A 130 4.70 -8.47 -19.29
CA ILE A 130 3.73 -9.53 -18.95
C ILE A 130 2.94 -9.89 -20.22
N LYS A 131 2.85 -11.19 -20.55
CA LYS A 131 1.88 -11.67 -21.53
C LYS A 131 0.51 -11.64 -20.88
N LYS A 132 -0.49 -10.99 -21.50
CA LYS A 132 -1.87 -10.98 -20.97
C LYS A 132 -2.36 -12.42 -20.77
N SER A 133 -2.31 -12.91 -19.54
CA SER A 133 -2.99 -14.13 -19.12
C SER A 133 -4.40 -13.75 -18.69
N THR A 134 -5.38 -14.57 -19.03
CA THR A 134 -6.81 -14.32 -18.77
C THR A 134 -7.17 -14.44 -17.27
N LEU A 135 -6.19 -14.54 -16.38
CA LEU A 135 -6.39 -14.72 -14.94
C LEU A 135 -5.32 -13.91 -14.18
N CYS A 136 -5.75 -12.80 -13.56
CA CYS A 136 -5.00 -12.15 -12.48
C CYS A 136 -4.93 -13.11 -11.26
N ASN A 137 -4.09 -14.12 -11.30
CA ASN A 137 -3.93 -15.09 -10.20
C ASN A 137 -2.48 -15.57 -10.04
N GLU A 138 -1.50 -14.73 -10.37
CA GLU A 138 -0.15 -14.92 -9.83
C GLU A 138 -0.20 -14.49 -8.35
N ARG A 139 -0.55 -15.45 -7.51
CA ARG A 139 -0.50 -15.35 -6.06
C ARG A 139 0.98 -15.29 -5.68
N THR A 140 1.44 -14.15 -5.16
CA THR A 140 2.74 -14.06 -4.52
C THR A 140 2.83 -15.09 -3.38
N GLU A 141 3.96 -15.78 -3.27
CA GLU A 141 4.19 -16.85 -2.28
C GLU A 141 4.32 -16.34 -0.84
N ASP A 142 4.36 -15.02 -0.67
CA ASP A 142 4.58 -14.35 0.60
C ASP A 142 3.32 -14.31 1.47
N GLU A 143 3.50 -14.39 2.80
CA GLU A 143 2.43 -14.13 3.77
C GLU A 143 2.02 -12.66 3.71
N ALA A 144 1.04 -12.41 2.85
CA ALA A 144 0.62 -11.10 2.44
C ALA A 144 -0.79 -10.77 2.92
N PHE A 145 -1.00 -9.54 3.40
CA PHE A 145 -2.31 -9.04 3.74
C PHE A 145 -2.79 -7.97 2.79
N LEU A 146 -4.10 -7.95 2.56
CA LEU A 146 -4.78 -6.95 1.74
C LEU A 146 -5.71 -6.11 2.61
N CYS A 147 -5.46 -4.82 2.67
CA CYS A 147 -6.35 -3.88 3.34
C CYS A 147 -7.26 -3.19 2.32
N LYS A 148 -8.58 -3.36 2.47
CA LYS A 148 -9.58 -2.80 1.57
C LYS A 148 -10.67 -2.07 2.33
N ARG A 149 -11.21 -1.03 1.69
CA ARG A 149 -12.45 -0.38 2.08
C ARG A 149 -13.59 -1.00 1.29
N VAL A 150 -14.66 -1.40 1.97
CA VAL A 150 -15.96 -1.72 1.38
C VAL A 150 -16.89 -0.54 1.57
#